data_AF-A0A0G1XNM2-F1
#
_entry.id   AF-A0A0G1XNM2-F1
#
_cell.length_a   1.000
_cell.length_b   1.000
_cell.length_c   1.000
_cell.angle_alpha   90.00
_cell.angle_beta   90.00
_cell.angle_gamma   90.00
#
_symmetry.space_group_name_H-M   'P 1'
#
loop_
_entity.id
_entity.type
_entity.pdbx_description
1 polymer ?
#
loop_
_entity_poly.entity_id
_entity_poly.type
_entity_poly.pdbx_seq_one_letter_code
_entity_poly.pdbx_strand_id
1 'polypeptide(L)' 'MKSHSMSFLAIGVILLIVGIIFLRKSIKEEDKEGVVGVSALIVAAVIMILFFGLFYTFTIF' A
#
# COMPACT_ATOMS: atom_id res chain seq x y z
N MET A 1 -20.11 3.02 9.49
CA MET A 1 -19.24 2.42 8.44
C MET A 1 -18.31 3.42 7.74
N LYS A 2 -18.71 4.68 7.43
CA LYS A 2 -17.84 5.67 6.74
C LYS A 2 -16.49 5.94 7.42
N SER A 3 -16.42 5.93 8.76
CA SER A 3 -15.18 6.21 9.49
C SER A 3 -14.12 5.11 9.36
N HIS A 4 -14.50 3.83 9.31
CA HIS A 4 -13.53 2.74 9.20
C HIS A 4 -12.85 2.69 7.83
N SER A 5 -13.59 2.99 6.75
CA SER A 5 -13.07 3.01 5.38
C SER A 5 -11.96 4.06 5.19
N MET A 6 -12.10 5.23 5.81
CA MET A 6 -11.06 6.28 5.82
C MET A 6 -9.77 5.81 6.50
N SER A 7 -9.87 5.06 7.60
CA SER A 7 -8.72 4.50 8.29
C SER A 7 -7.97 3.46 7.44
N PHE A 8 -8.68 2.61 6.70
CA PHE A 8 -8.05 1.61 5.83
C PHE A 8 -7.31 2.25 4.64
N LEU A 9 -7.88 3.29 4.03
CA LEU A 9 -7.18 4.05 2.99
C LEU A 9 -5.89 4.70 3.53
N ALA A 10 -5.96 5.31 4.72
CA ALA A 10 -4.80 5.90 5.37
C ALA A 10 -3.71 4.84 5.67
N ILE A 11 -4.09 3.67 6.18
CA ILE A 11 -3.16 2.55 6.40
C ILE A 11 -2.50 2.12 5.09
N GLY A 12 -3.29 1.97 4.01
CA GLY A 12 -2.76 1.62 2.69
C GLY A 12 -1.71 2.63 2.19
N VAL A 13 -1.97 3.93 2.36
CA VAL A 13 -1.03 5.00 1.97
C VAL A 13 0.24 4.93 2.81
N ILE A 14 0.13 4.72 4.12
CA ILE A 14 1.29 4.58 5.01
C ILE A 14 2.14 3.37 4.58
N LEU A 15 1.53 2.22 4.31
CA LEU A 15 2.22 1.02 3.83
C LEU A 15 2.94 1.27 2.50
N LEU A 16 2.36 2.07 1.61
CA LEU A 16 3.00 2.47 0.35
C LEU A 16 4.24 3.33 0.58
N ILE A 17 4.15 4.34 1.45
CA ILE A 17 5.29 5.21 1.78
C ILE A 17 6.42 4.39 2.39
N VAL A 18 6.10 3.56 3.39
CA VAL A 18 7.07 2.68 4.05
C VAL A 18 7.67 1.71 3.05
N GLY A 19 6.85 1.05 2.24
CA GLY A 19 7.30 0.13 1.20
C GLY A 19 8.29 0.79 0.23
N ILE A 20 8.01 2.00 -0.25
CA ILE A 20 8.92 2.72 -1.15
C ILE A 20 10.28 3.03 -0.48
N ILE A 21 10.27 3.41 0.80
CA ILE A 21 11.51 3.67 1.56
C ILE A 21 12.34 2.39 1.68
N PHE A 22 11.70 1.28 2.05
CA PHE A 22 12.37 -0.01 2.17
C PHE A 22 12.85 -0.54 0.82
N LEU A 23 12.09 -0.33 -0.26
CA LEU A 23 12.49 -0.74 -1.60
C LEU A 23 13.78 -0.02 -2.02
N ARG A 24 13.84 1.30 -1.79
CA ARG A 24 15.06 2.08 -2.04
C ARG A 24 16.24 1.56 -1.21
N LYS A 25 16.00 1.18 0.04
CA LYS A 25 17.03 0.61 0.91
C LYS A 25 17.52 -0.74 0.39
N SER A 26 16.62 -1.67 0.08
CA SER A 26 16.98 -3.00 -0.44
C SER A 26 17.70 -2.93 -1.78
N ILE A 27 17.30 -2.02 -2.69
CA ILE A 27 18.03 -1.78 -3.94
C ILE A 27 19.45 -1.28 -3.65
N LYS A 28 19.62 -0.34 -2.70
CA LYS A 28 20.92 0.21 -2.33
C LYS A 28 21.84 -0.83 -1.69
N GLU A 29 21.27 -1.76 -0.93
CA GLU A 29 22.00 -2.85 -0.25
C GLU A 29 22.18 -4.09 -1.14
N GLU A 30 21.72 -4.05 -2.40
CA GLU A 30 21.71 -5.18 -3.35
C GLU A 30 21.01 -6.44 -2.81
N ASP A 31 20.11 -6.26 -1.85
CA ASP A 31 19.31 -7.32 -1.23
C ASP A 31 18.14 -7.72 -2.16
N LYS A 32 18.39 -8.72 -3.00
CA LYS A 32 17.41 -9.24 -3.96
C LYS A 32 16.14 -9.78 -3.30
N GLU A 33 16.27 -10.42 -2.14
CA GLU A 33 15.12 -10.98 -1.41
C GLU A 33 14.26 -9.84 -0.84
N GLY A 34 14.91 -8.83 -0.25
CA GLY A 34 14.25 -7.61 0.22
C GLY A 34 13.53 -6.88 -0.91
N VAL A 35 14.14 -6.74 -2.09
CA VAL A 35 13.49 -6.11 -3.25
C VAL A 35 12.21 -6.84 -3.64
N VAL A 36 12.23 -8.18 -3.70
CA VAL A 36 11.05 -8.98 -4.07
C VAL A 36 9.96 -8.86 -2.98
N GLY A 37 10.32 -9.03 -1.71
CA GLY A 37 9.38 -8.97 -0.60
C GLY A 37 8.70 -7.60 -0.48
N VAL A 38 9.49 -6.52 -0.58
CA VAL A 38 8.97 -5.16 -0.50
C VAL A 38 8.15 -4.80 -1.73
N SER A 39 8.53 -5.26 -2.93
CA SER A 39 7.73 -5.07 -4.14
C SER A 39 6.35 -5.73 -4.02
N ALA A 40 6.28 -6.96 -3.51
CA ALA A 40 5.01 -7.64 -3.25
C ALA A 40 4.14 -6.88 -2.23
N LEU A 41 4.75 -6.33 -1.18
CA LEU A 41 4.06 -5.52 -0.17
C LEU A 41 3.48 -4.22 -0.78
N ILE A 42 4.24 -3.52 -1.63
CA ILE A 42 3.76 -2.33 -2.34
C ILE A 42 2.56 -2.68 -3.23
N VAL A 43 2.65 -3.78 -3.99
CA VAL A 43 1.54 -4.23 -4.86
C VAL A 43 0.29 -4.53 -4.03
N ALA A 44 0.43 -5.21 -2.89
CA ALA A 44 -0.69 -5.49 -1.99
C ALA A 44 -1.31 -4.19 -1.44
N ALA A 45 -0.49 -3.21 -1.06
CA ALA A 45 -0.98 -1.90 -0.61
C ALA A 45 -1.73 -1.15 -1.71
N VAL A 46 -1.25 -1.19 -2.95
CA VAL A 46 -1.95 -0.59 -4.11
C VAL A 46 -3.31 -1.25 -4.34
N ILE A 47 -3.37 -2.59 -4.34
CA ILE A 47 -4.62 -3.33 -4.50
C ILE A 47 -5.62 -2.96 -3.39
N MET A 48 -5.14 -2.88 -2.15
CA MET A 48 -5.96 -2.48 -1.01
C MET A 48 -6.54 -1.08 -1.21
N ILE A 49 -5.70 -0.08 -1.57
CA ILE A 49 -6.17 1.28 -1.82
C ILE A 49 -7.19 1.32 -2.96
N LEU A 50 -6.95 0.62 -4.07
CA LEU A 50 -7.88 0.58 -5.19
C LEU A 50 -9.21 -0.05 -4.80
N PHE A 51 -9.18 -1.17 -4.08
CA PHE A 51 -10.39 -1.84 -3.62
C PHE A 51 -11.21 -0.93 -2.69
N PHE A 52 -10.60 -0.38 -1.64
CA PHE A 52 -11.30 0.49 -0.71
C PHE A 52 -11.69 1.83 -1.34
N GLY A 53 -10.88 2.37 -2.24
CA GLY A 53 -11.17 3.61 -2.96
C GLY A 53 -12.36 3.48 -3.90
N LEU A 54 -12.40 2.43 -4.72
CA LEU A 54 -13.52 2.13 -5.61
C LEU A 54 -14.80 1.83 -4.83
N PHE A 55 -14.73 1.05 -3.74
CA PHE A 55 -15.88 0.81 -2.86
C PHE A 55 -16.39 2.11 -2.23
N TYR A 56 -15.51 3.03 -1.83
CA TYR A 56 -15.91 4.30 -1.25
C TYR A 56 -16.64 5.19 -2.28
N THR A 57 -16.15 5.23 -3.53
CA THR A 57 -16.84 5.91 -4.63
C THR A 57 -18.22 5.31 -4.88
N PHE A 58 -18.34 3.98 -4.94
CA PHE A 58 -19.62 3.30 -5.21
C PHE A 58 -20.65 3.40 -4.08
N THR A 59 -20.22 3.66 -2.84
CA THR A 59 -21.14 3.76 -1.68
C THR A 59 -21.62 5.20 -1.45
N ILE A 60 -20.96 6.21 -2.04
CA ILE A 60 -21.31 7.63 -1.89
C ILE A 60 -22.27 8.11 -2.98
N PHE A 61 -22.28 7.44 -4.14
CA PHE A 61 -23.31 7.56 -5.16
C PHE A 61 -24.49 6.63 -4.87
#